data_AF-A0A9J5ZQS6-F1
#
_entry.id   AF-A0A9J5ZQS6-F1
#
_cell.length_a   1.000
_cell.length_b   1.000
_cell.length_c   1.000
_cell.angle_alpha   90.00
_cell.angle_beta   90.00
_cell.angle_gamma   90.00
#
_symmetry.space_group_name_H-M   'P 1'
#
loop_
_entity.id
_entity.type
_entity.pdbx_description
1 polymer ?
#
loop_
_entity_poly.entity_id
_entity_poly.type
_entity_poly.pdbx_seq_one_letter_code
_entity_poly.pdbx_strand_id
1 'polypeptide(L)'
;MANSKSKPKSHSRNVLQLFAGLNPTIPHLPPIRSITITSDSCSQTLVLVGTVSGDVISLSLNPNSGLSLFLRANIIGKPVTSIHVISHIKKLIVLSDGFIYLLDLNSLEPVRKLSLLKNVNVVSKRFFSSLNDGIKGKEDGCFFAVAVGKKLVLVELILQTG
;
A
#
# COMPACT_ATOMS: atom_id res chain seq x y z
N MET A 1 -46.68 -27.90 35.98
CA MET A 1 -45.62 -28.22 34.99
C MET A 1 -45.72 -27.23 33.84
N ALA A 2 -44.85 -26.22 33.78
CA ALA A 2 -44.75 -25.30 32.64
C ALA A 2 -43.38 -25.50 31.98
N ASN A 3 -43.39 -25.99 30.75
CA ASN A 3 -42.19 -26.33 29.99
C ASN A 3 -41.70 -25.07 29.24
N SER A 4 -40.60 -24.48 29.70
CA SER A 4 -40.01 -23.29 29.07
C SER A 4 -39.25 -23.68 27.79
N LYS A 5 -39.86 -23.48 26.62
CA LYS A 5 -39.14 -23.56 25.34
C LYS A 5 -38.24 -22.34 25.16
N SER A 6 -36.93 -22.54 25.31
CA SER A 6 -35.92 -21.54 24.98
C SER A 6 -35.84 -21.33 23.46
N LYS A 7 -36.03 -20.09 22.98
CA LYS A 7 -35.84 -19.71 21.57
C LYS A 7 -34.40 -19.99 21.12
N PRO A 8 -34.19 -20.59 19.94
CA PRO A 8 -32.84 -20.82 19.42
C PRO A 8 -32.19 -19.49 19.04
N LYS A 9 -30.97 -19.26 19.52
CA LYS A 9 -30.14 -18.11 19.12
C LYS A 9 -29.74 -18.32 17.66
N SER A 10 -30.21 -17.42 16.78
CA SER A 10 -29.81 -17.39 15.37
C SER A 10 -28.34 -16.98 15.28
N HIS A 11 -27.48 -17.89 14.82
CA HIS A 11 -26.09 -17.58 14.49
C HIS A 11 -26.05 -16.98 13.08
N SER A 12 -25.90 -15.66 12.96
CA SER A 12 -25.52 -15.05 11.70
C SER A 12 -24.06 -15.42 11.38
N ARG A 13 -23.82 -15.89 10.15
CA ARG A 13 -22.47 -16.10 9.62
C ARG A 13 -22.26 -15.10 8.49
N ASN A 14 -21.12 -14.43 8.49
CA ASN A 14 -20.72 -13.59 7.35
C ASN A 14 -20.29 -14.51 6.21
N VAL A 15 -20.97 -14.43 5.07
CA VAL A 15 -20.60 -15.14 3.84
C VAL A 15 -19.88 -14.15 2.94
N LEU A 16 -18.63 -14.45 2.60
CA LEU A 16 -17.88 -13.66 1.62
C LEU A 16 -18.31 -14.11 0.21
N GLN A 17 -18.69 -13.15 -0.63
CA GLN A 17 -18.97 -13.37 -2.04
C GLN A 17 -17.94 -12.62 -2.88
N LEU A 18 -17.50 -13.23 -3.98
CA LEU A 18 -16.65 -12.56 -4.96
C LEU A 18 -17.44 -11.40 -5.58
N PHE A 19 -17.00 -10.17 -5.31
CA PHE A 19 -17.65 -8.97 -5.83
C PHE A 19 -17.14 -8.58 -7.22
N ALA A 20 -15.83 -8.72 -7.46
CA ALA A 20 -15.20 -8.39 -8.73
C ALA A 20 -13.98 -9.30 -8.99
N GLY A 21 -13.84 -9.75 -10.23
CA GLY A 21 -12.65 -10.45 -10.72
C GLY A 21 -11.72 -9.52 -11.50
N LEU A 22 -10.52 -10.02 -11.82
CA LEU A 22 -9.65 -9.35 -12.78
C LEU A 22 -10.30 -9.41 -14.16
N ASN A 23 -10.43 -8.27 -14.83
CA ASN A 23 -10.96 -8.22 -16.18
C ASN A 23 -10.07 -9.09 -17.11
N PRO A 24 -10.62 -9.96 -17.97
CA PRO A 24 -9.85 -10.83 -18.86
C PRO A 24 -8.91 -10.08 -19.83
N THR A 25 -9.08 -8.77 -20.01
CA THR A 25 -8.13 -7.93 -20.75
C THR A 25 -6.83 -7.64 -19.99
N ILE A 26 -6.76 -7.91 -18.68
CA ILE A 26 -5.53 -7.77 -17.91
C ILE A 26 -4.62 -8.94 -18.30
N PRO A 27 -3.41 -8.69 -18.82
CA PRO A 27 -2.45 -9.73 -19.12
C PRO A 27 -2.20 -10.59 -17.88
N HIS A 28 -1.89 -11.88 -18.07
CA HIS A 28 -1.62 -12.78 -16.97
C HIS A 28 -0.58 -12.16 -16.03
N LEU A 29 -1.02 -11.84 -14.81
CA LEU A 29 -0.16 -11.18 -13.83
C LEU A 29 0.93 -12.17 -13.40
N PRO A 30 2.20 -11.72 -13.30
CA PRO A 30 3.21 -12.50 -12.60
C PRO A 30 2.76 -12.78 -11.16
N PRO A 31 3.29 -13.81 -10.50
CA PRO A 31 2.92 -14.14 -9.13
C PRO A 31 2.99 -12.92 -8.21
N ILE A 32 1.90 -12.68 -7.49
CA ILE A 32 1.75 -11.53 -6.61
C ILE A 32 2.55 -11.78 -5.33
N ARG A 33 3.31 -10.77 -4.90
CA ARG A 33 4.10 -10.80 -3.68
C ARG A 33 3.58 -9.84 -2.61
N SER A 34 3.06 -8.69 -3.01
CA SER A 34 2.50 -7.70 -2.09
C SER A 34 1.31 -6.98 -2.72
N ILE A 35 0.43 -6.44 -1.87
CA ILE A 35 -0.73 -5.68 -2.28
C ILE A 35 -0.98 -4.55 -1.29
N THR A 36 -1.42 -3.40 -1.79
CA THR A 36 -1.91 -2.29 -0.96
C THR A 36 -3.05 -1.58 -1.67
N ILE A 37 -3.91 -0.91 -0.90
CA ILE A 37 -5.10 -0.23 -1.41
C ILE A 37 -5.04 1.22 -0.94
N THR A 38 -5.36 2.15 -1.84
CA THR A 38 -5.49 3.56 -1.51
C THR A 38 -6.66 4.15 -2.27
N SER A 39 -7.29 5.17 -1.72
CA SER A 39 -8.10 6.09 -2.51
C SER A 39 -7.22 7.21 -3.05
N ASP A 40 -7.47 7.66 -4.27
CA ASP A 40 -6.90 8.91 -4.78
C ASP A 40 -7.72 10.13 -4.31
N SER A 41 -7.32 11.33 -4.74
CA SER A 41 -8.02 12.58 -4.42
C SER A 41 -9.42 12.70 -5.04
N CYS A 42 -9.75 11.84 -6.02
CA CYS A 42 -11.03 11.82 -6.73
C CYS A 42 -11.96 10.70 -6.23
N SER A 43 -11.65 10.07 -5.09
CA SER A 43 -12.36 8.92 -4.52
C SER A 43 -12.30 7.64 -5.38
N GLN A 44 -11.43 7.59 -6.38
CA GLN A 44 -11.14 6.38 -7.12
C GLN A 44 -10.30 5.46 -6.24
N THR A 45 -10.75 4.21 -6.08
CA THR A 45 -9.98 3.21 -5.34
C THR A 45 -8.92 2.61 -6.25
N LEU A 46 -7.66 2.72 -5.85
CA LEU A 46 -6.50 2.13 -6.50
C LEU A 46 -6.02 0.92 -5.70
N VAL A 47 -5.79 -0.19 -6.41
CA VAL A 47 -5.18 -1.40 -5.89
C VAL A 47 -3.78 -1.51 -6.49
N LEU A 48 -2.76 -1.41 -5.66
CA LEU A 48 -1.37 -1.52 -6.05
C LEU A 48 -0.87 -2.92 -5.77
N VAL A 49 -0.34 -3.58 -6.80
CA VAL A 49 0.14 -4.96 -6.75
C VAL A 49 1.63 -4.97 -7.01
N GLY A 50 2.38 -5.54 -6.07
CA GLY A 50 3.79 -5.84 -6.20
C GLY A 50 3.99 -7.30 -6.55
N THR A 51 4.81 -7.59 -7.56
CA THR A 51 5.01 -8.96 -8.07
C THR A 51 6.39 -9.51 -7.73
N VAL A 52 6.55 -10.84 -7.87
CA VAL A 52 7.85 -11.51 -7.73
C VAL A 52 8.85 -11.12 -8.83
N SER A 53 8.37 -10.72 -10.01
CA SER A 53 9.20 -10.22 -11.13
C SER A 53 9.62 -8.76 -10.98
N GLY A 54 9.19 -8.09 -9.91
CA GLY A 54 9.54 -6.71 -9.63
C GLY A 54 8.62 -5.67 -10.22
N ASP A 55 7.49 -6.06 -10.81
CA ASP A 55 6.50 -5.11 -11.27
C ASP A 55 5.71 -4.53 -10.09
N VAL A 56 5.53 -3.21 -10.10
CA VAL A 56 4.50 -2.47 -9.38
C VAL A 56 3.40 -2.14 -10.38
N ILE A 57 2.19 -2.61 -10.10
CA ILE A 57 1.05 -2.50 -11.00
C ILE A 57 -0.05 -1.75 -10.26
N SER A 58 -0.51 -0.64 -10.82
CA SER A 58 -1.68 0.08 -10.34
C SER A 58 -2.91 -0.38 -11.09
N LEU A 59 -3.92 -0.80 -10.36
CA LEU A 59 -5.23 -1.17 -10.87
C LEU A 59 -6.26 -0.16 -10.34
N SER A 60 -7.16 0.30 -11.19
CA SER A 60 -8.34 1.02 -10.72
C SER A 60 -9.44 0.02 -10.39
N LEU A 61 -10.05 0.17 -9.21
CA LEU A 61 -11.26 -0.52 -8.84
C LEU A 61 -12.47 0.40 -9.07
N ASN A 62 -13.35 -0.02 -9.98
CA ASN A 62 -14.66 0.56 -10.16
C ASN A 62 -15.71 -0.44 -9.67
N PRO A 63 -16.64 -0.06 -8.78
CA PRO A 63 -17.62 -0.99 -8.23
C PRO A 63 -18.57 -1.57 -9.28
N ASN A 64 -18.76 -0.88 -10.41
CA ASN A 64 -19.68 -1.29 -11.48
C ASN A 64 -19.00 -2.15 -12.55
N SER A 65 -17.69 -1.96 -12.78
CA SER A 65 -16.94 -2.63 -13.87
C SER A 65 -15.76 -3.50 -13.41
N GLY A 66 -15.48 -3.55 -12.10
CA GLY A 66 -14.41 -4.33 -11.51
C GLY A 66 -13.04 -3.67 -11.59
N LEU A 67 -11.99 -4.49 -11.69
CA LEU A 67 -10.60 -4.03 -11.77
C LEU A 67 -10.17 -3.78 -13.22
N SER A 68 -9.56 -2.62 -13.48
CA SER A 68 -8.90 -2.29 -14.75
C SER A 68 -7.43 -1.96 -14.52
N LEU A 69 -6.57 -2.34 -15.47
CA LEU A 69 -5.15 -1.97 -15.44
C LEU A 69 -5.01 -0.47 -15.67
N PHE A 70 -4.35 0.22 -14.74
CA PHE A 70 -4.09 1.66 -14.85
C PHE A 70 -2.63 1.91 -15.27
N LEU A 71 -1.65 1.40 -14.50
CA LEU A 71 -0.22 1.63 -14.75
C LEU A 71 0.61 0.41 -14.37
N ARG A 72 1.80 0.28 -14.96
CA ARG A 72 2.81 -0.73 -14.61
C ARG A 72 4.22 -0.14 -14.72
N ALA A 73 5.03 -0.35 -13.69
CA ALA A 73 6.46 -0.05 -13.70
C ALA A 73 7.24 -1.24 -13.15
N ASN A 74 8.49 -1.43 -13.59
CA ASN A 74 9.33 -2.53 -13.13
C ASN A 74 10.51 -2.03 -12.28
N ILE A 75 10.65 -2.59 -11.07
CA ILE A 75 11.72 -2.28 -10.13
C ILE A 75 12.91 -3.21 -10.39
N ILE A 76 13.62 -2.99 -11.50
CA ILE A 76 14.90 -3.64 -11.83
C ILE A 76 14.82 -5.20 -11.74
N GLY A 77 13.66 -5.78 -12.05
CA GLY A 77 13.44 -7.22 -12.04
C GLY A 77 13.48 -7.89 -10.67
N LYS A 78 13.38 -7.13 -9.56
CA LYS A 78 13.53 -7.65 -8.20
C LYS A 78 12.20 -7.70 -7.43
N PRO A 79 11.91 -8.79 -6.67
CA PRO A 79 10.62 -8.96 -6.00
C PRO A 79 10.18 -7.75 -5.16
N VAL A 80 8.94 -7.31 -5.37
CA VAL A 80 8.35 -6.22 -4.59
C VAL A 80 7.82 -6.76 -3.26
N THR A 81 8.59 -6.58 -2.19
CA THR A 81 8.28 -7.09 -0.85
C THR A 81 7.12 -6.35 -0.18
N SER A 82 7.07 -5.03 -0.30
CA SER A 82 5.98 -4.22 0.28
C SER A 82 5.83 -2.88 -0.42
N ILE A 83 4.62 -2.34 -0.43
CA ILE A 83 4.28 -1.03 -1.02
C ILE A 83 3.57 -0.19 0.05
N HIS A 84 4.03 1.04 0.25
CA HIS A 84 3.46 2.00 1.18
C HIS A 84 3.08 3.29 0.46
N VAL A 85 1.82 3.69 0.58
CA VAL A 85 1.29 4.88 -0.07
C VAL A 85 1.39 6.10 0.82
N ILE A 86 2.02 7.16 0.33
CA ILE A 86 2.01 8.50 0.93
C ILE A 86 1.09 9.38 0.10
N SER A 87 -0.21 9.29 0.40
CA SER A 87 -1.29 9.89 -0.38
C SER A 87 -1.19 11.42 -0.50
N HIS A 88 -0.85 12.13 0.59
CA HIS A 88 -0.83 13.60 0.61
C HIS A 88 0.25 14.22 -0.31
N ILE A 89 1.37 13.52 -0.55
CA ILE A 89 2.41 13.92 -1.52
C ILE A 89 2.37 13.09 -2.81
N LYS A 90 1.37 12.22 -2.98
CA LYS A 90 1.22 11.32 -4.14
C LYS A 90 2.49 10.52 -4.45
N LYS A 91 3.16 10.00 -3.42
CA LYS A 91 4.35 9.15 -3.56
C LYS A 91 4.13 7.73 -3.04
N LEU A 92 4.93 6.81 -3.56
CA LEU A 92 5.00 5.41 -3.17
C LEU A 92 6.38 5.08 -2.63
N ILE A 93 6.43 4.46 -1.46
CA ILE A 93 7.62 3.81 -0.92
C ILE A 93 7.50 2.31 -1.21
N VAL A 94 8.45 1.79 -1.97
CA VAL A 94 8.49 0.39 -2.41
C VAL A 94 9.74 -0.27 -1.84
N LEU A 95 9.57 -1.39 -1.14
CA LEU A 95 10.69 -2.21 -0.66
C LEU A 95 10.95 -3.34 -1.67
N SER A 96 12.16 -3.40 -2.21
CA SER A 96 12.58 -4.46 -3.13
C SER A 96 14.07 -4.78 -2.91
N ASP A 97 14.39 -6.07 -2.80
CA ASP A 97 15.77 -6.59 -2.62
C ASP A 97 16.57 -5.91 -1.51
N GLY A 98 15.94 -5.60 -0.38
CA GLY A 98 16.59 -4.93 0.76
C GLY A 98 16.85 -3.43 0.57
N PHE A 99 16.32 -2.83 -0.49
CA PHE A 99 16.42 -1.41 -0.79
C PHE A 99 15.05 -0.75 -0.87
N ILE A 100 15.03 0.55 -0.58
CA ILE A 100 13.84 1.37 -0.67
C ILE A 100 13.86 2.14 -1.98
N TYR A 101 12.73 2.14 -2.69
CA TYR A 101 12.51 2.88 -3.92
C TYR A 101 11.36 3.85 -3.72
N LEU A 102 11.50 5.05 -4.28
CA LEU A 102 10.50 6.10 -4.30
C LEU A 102 9.95 6.24 -5.71
N LEU A 103 8.64 6.09 -5.86
CA LEU A 103 7.90 6.26 -7.12
C LEU A 103 6.83 7.34 -6.96
N ASP A 104 6.36 7.89 -8.07
CA ASP A 104 5.15 8.72 -8.08
C ASP A 104 3.89 7.84 -8.15
N LEU A 105 2.83 8.22 -7.45
CA LEU A 105 1.58 7.46 -7.44
C LEU A 105 0.85 7.52 -8.78
N ASN A 106 0.96 8.62 -9.53
CA ASN A 106 0.18 8.86 -10.75
C ASN A 106 0.89 8.36 -12.02
N SER A 107 2.21 8.17 -11.97
CA SER A 107 2.99 7.71 -13.13
C SER A 107 3.78 6.43 -12.87
N LEU A 108 3.95 6.02 -11.60
CA LEU A 108 4.90 4.99 -11.17
C LEU A 108 6.36 5.27 -11.58
N GLU A 109 6.65 6.51 -11.99
CA GLU A 109 7.93 6.96 -12.50
C GLU A 109 8.28 8.35 -11.93
N PRO A 110 9.55 8.71 -11.76
CA PRO A 110 10.73 7.86 -11.92
C PRO A 110 10.89 6.87 -10.76
N VAL A 111 11.44 5.68 -11.02
CA VAL A 111 11.88 4.74 -9.98
C VAL A 111 13.20 5.21 -9.36
N ARG A 112 13.15 5.89 -8.19
CA ARG A 112 14.35 6.41 -7.50
C ARG A 112 14.76 5.51 -6.34
N LYS A 113 15.99 4.98 -6.38
CA LYS A 113 16.55 4.21 -5.26
C LYS A 113 17.03 5.13 -4.14
N LEU A 114 16.53 4.92 -2.92
CA LEU A 114 17.01 5.58 -1.71
C LEU A 114 18.20 4.78 -1.15
N SER A 115 19.42 5.14 -1.57
CA SER A 115 20.65 4.36 -1.29
C SER A 115 21.21 4.51 0.13
N LEU A 116 20.63 5.40 0.95
CA LEU A 116 21.05 5.68 2.33
C LEU A 116 20.93 4.46 3.25
N LEU A 117 19.98 3.57 2.95
CA LEU A 117 19.67 2.39 3.75
C LEU A 117 19.81 1.14 2.89
N LYS A 118 20.57 0.17 3.38
CA LYS A 118 20.77 -1.14 2.75
C LYS A 118 20.34 -2.22 3.73
N ASN A 119 19.95 -3.39 3.24
CA ASN A 119 19.48 -4.52 4.06
C ASN A 119 18.24 -4.13 4.89
N VAL A 120 17.31 -3.40 4.26
CA VAL A 120 16.01 -3.07 4.84
C VAL A 120 15.11 -4.31 4.77
N ASN A 121 14.58 -4.75 5.90
CA ASN A 121 13.72 -5.91 5.97
C ASN A 121 12.23 -5.54 5.95
N VAL A 122 11.89 -4.43 6.60
CA VAL A 122 10.51 -3.97 6.78
C VAL A 122 10.49 -2.45 6.70
N VAL A 123 9.43 -1.93 6.11
CA VAL A 123 9.06 -0.51 6.13
C VAL A 123 7.67 -0.41 6.74
N SER A 124 7.41 0.65 7.50
CA SER A 124 6.08 0.99 7.97
C SER A 124 5.86 2.50 7.90
N LYS A 125 4.70 2.91 7.39
CA LYS A 125 4.27 4.31 7.40
C LYS A 125 3.84 4.69 8.82
N ARG A 126 4.38 5.78 9.35
CA ARG A 126 3.90 6.33 10.63
C ARG A 126 2.70 7.23 10.37
N PHE A 127 1.62 7.02 11.10
CA PHE A 127 0.53 7.99 11.20
C PHE A 127 0.76 8.79 12.49
N PHE A 128 0.86 10.12 12.39
CA PHE A 128 0.73 10.97 13.57
C PHE A 128 -0.75 11.05 13.89
N SER A 129 -1.16 10.52 15.03
CA SER A 129 -2.41 10.94 15.64
C SER A 129 -2.18 12.38 16.11
N SER A 130 -2.77 13.37 15.44
CA SER A 130 -2.81 14.72 16.00
C SER A 130 -3.70 14.66 17.25
N LEU A 131 -3.12 14.32 18.40
CA LEU A 131 -3.76 14.63 19.66
C LEU A 131 -3.65 16.15 19.77
N ASN A 132 -4.79 16.83 19.59
CA ASN A 132 -4.92 18.23 19.92
C ASN A 132 -4.42 18.45 21.35
N ASP A 133 -3.17 18.90 21.52
CA ASP A 133 -2.81 19.79 22.61
C ASP A 133 -1.48 20.52 22.37
N GLY A 134 -1.59 21.84 22.21
CA GLY A 134 -0.62 22.81 22.75
C GLY A 134 0.81 22.93 22.19
N ILE A 135 1.36 21.98 21.44
CA ILE A 135 2.75 22.11 20.95
C ILE A 135 2.76 22.44 19.46
N LYS A 136 2.99 23.73 19.16
CA LYS A 136 3.34 24.23 17.82
C LYS A 136 4.72 23.72 17.41
N GLY A 137 4.85 22.42 17.15
CA GLY A 137 5.94 21.85 16.38
C GLY A 137 5.57 21.86 14.90
N LYS A 138 6.49 22.25 14.02
CA LYS A 138 6.35 22.05 12.56
C LYS A 138 6.26 20.54 12.28
N GLU A 139 5.05 19.99 12.20
CA GLU A 139 4.80 18.56 11.95
C GLU A 139 4.40 18.27 10.49
N ASP A 140 4.95 19.01 9.51
CA ASP A 140 4.68 18.81 8.07
C ASP A 140 5.63 17.77 7.41
N GLY A 141 6.31 16.94 8.20
CA GLY A 141 7.29 15.96 7.71
C GLY A 141 6.70 14.60 7.34
N CYS A 142 7.19 13.99 6.26
CA CYS A 142 6.83 12.63 5.84
C CYS A 142 7.69 11.58 6.54
N PHE A 143 7.26 11.06 7.69
CA PHE A 143 8.05 10.08 8.45
C PHE A 143 7.63 8.63 8.20
N PHE A 144 8.62 7.73 8.14
CA PHE A 144 8.42 6.29 8.09
C PHE A 144 9.47 5.56 8.92
N ALA A 145 9.09 4.40 9.46
CA ALA A 145 10.00 3.54 10.21
C ALA A 145 10.54 2.44 9.31
N VAL A 146 11.81 2.11 9.48
CA VAL A 146 12.48 1.03 8.74
C VAL A 146 13.23 0.12 9.70
N ALA A 147 13.18 -1.18 9.42
CA ALA A 147 14.01 -2.16 10.12
C ALA A 147 15.22 -2.51 9.24
N VAL A 148 16.42 -2.24 9.75
CA VAL A 148 17.70 -2.55 9.08
C VAL A 148 18.49 -3.52 9.96
N GLY A 149 18.52 -4.79 9.57
CA GLY A 149 19.09 -5.85 10.40
C GLY A 149 18.43 -5.89 11.79
N LYS A 150 19.18 -5.54 12.83
CA LYS A 150 18.73 -5.51 14.25
C LYS A 150 18.32 -4.11 14.74
N LYS A 151 18.33 -3.10 13.86
CA LYS A 151 18.05 -1.70 14.22
C LYS A 151 16.70 -1.26 13.66
N LEU A 152 15.96 -0.49 14.45
CA LEU A 152 14.81 0.29 13.98
C LEU A 152 15.26 1.74 13.80
N VAL A 153 14.98 2.31 12.63
CA VAL A 153 15.36 3.68 12.28
C VAL A 153 14.11 4.44 11.85
N LEU A 154 13.95 5.66 12.38
CA LEU A 154 12.95 6.60 11.90
C LEU A 154 13.57 7.45 10.79
N VAL A 155 12.90 7.55 9.66
CA VAL A 155 13.37 8.26 8.46
C VAL A 155 12.37 9.34 8.12
N GLU A 156 12.88 10.52 7.82
CA GLU A 156 12.10 11.63 7.26
C GLU A 156 12.34 11.72 5.75
N LEU A 157 11.27 11.75 4.97
CA LEU A 157 11.33 12.00 3.54
C LEU A 157 11.23 13.51 3.29
N ILE A 158 12.35 14.10 2.88
CA ILE A 158 12.42 15.51 2.47
C ILE A 158 12.39 15.55 0.93
N LEU A 159 11.32 16.12 0.37
CA LEU A 159 11.22 16.35 -1.07
C LEU A 159 11.66 17.78 -1.38
N GLN A 160 12.64 17.94 -2.26
CA GLN A 160 12.92 19.26 -2.85
C GLN A 160 11.79 19.59 -3.82
N THR A 161 10.96 20.56 -3.46
CA THR A 161 10.08 21.26 -4.42
C THR A 161 10.98 22.19 -5.23
N GLY A 162 11.20 21.85 -6.50
CA GLY A 162 11.86 22.74 -7.46
C GLY A 162 10.96 23.88 -7.88
#